data_AF-A0A2V7GTC1-F1
#
_entry.id   AF-A0A2V7GTC1-F1
#
_cell.length_a   1.000
_cell.length_b   1.000
_cell.length_c   1.000
_cell.angle_alpha   90.00
_cell.angle_beta   90.00
_cell.angle_gamma   90.00
#
_symmetry.space_group_name_H-M   'P 1'
#
loop_
_entity.id
_entity.type
_entity.pdbx_description
1 polymer ?
#
loop_
_entity_poly.entity_id
_entity_poly.type
_entity_poly.pdbx_seq_one_letter_code
_entity_poly.pdbx_strand_id
1 'polypeptide(L)'
;MSLASGLQLNPAEATERIAATLRQQVGETLRRRGLVVAMSGGIDSSVCAALAARAVGPGHVFGLMLPERESDGQSLGLATGWAQALGIAYA
;
A
#
# COMPACT_ATOMS: atom_id res chain seq x y z
N MET A 1 -27.62 0.22 -16.13
CA MET A 1 -26.25 0.76 -15.94
C MET A 1 -25.29 -0.40 -16.13
N SER A 2 -24.39 -0.34 -17.11
CA SER A 2 -23.45 -1.43 -17.38
C SER A 2 -22.33 -1.43 -16.33
N LEU A 3 -21.83 -2.60 -15.93
CA LEU A 3 -20.62 -2.70 -15.09
C LEU A 3 -19.45 -1.89 -15.70
N ALA A 4 -19.34 -1.88 -17.03
CA ALA A 4 -18.32 -1.10 -17.73
C ALA A 4 -18.47 0.43 -17.55
N SER A 5 -19.70 0.93 -17.44
CA SER A 5 -19.96 2.36 -17.19
C SER A 5 -19.75 2.78 -15.73
N GLY A 6 -19.81 1.84 -14.78
CA GLY A 6 -19.52 2.09 -13.36
C GLY A 6 -18.03 2.03 -12.99
N LEU A 7 -17.17 1.59 -13.92
CA LEU A 7 -15.73 1.39 -13.72
C LEU A 7 -14.84 2.43 -14.43
N GLN A 8 -15.41 3.55 -14.88
CA GLN A 8 -14.62 4.67 -15.41
C GLN A 8 -13.86 5.37 -14.28
N LEU A 9 -12.67 4.85 -13.98
CA LEU A 9 -11.75 5.41 -13.01
C LEU A 9 -10.56 6.05 -13.75
N ASN A 10 -10.23 7.29 -13.41
CA ASN A 10 -8.93 7.86 -13.74
C ASN A 10 -7.91 7.43 -12.66
N PRO A 11 -6.94 6.55 -12.96
CA PRO A 11 -6.05 6.02 -11.92
C PRO A 11 -5.13 7.09 -11.33
N ALA A 12 -4.71 8.08 -12.13
CA ALA A 12 -3.84 9.15 -11.68
C ALA A 12 -4.57 10.05 -10.67
N GLU A 13 -5.79 10.46 -10.99
CA GLU A 13 -6.62 11.29 -10.11
C GLU A 13 -6.99 10.55 -8.82
N ALA A 14 -7.39 9.27 -8.93
CA ALA A 14 -7.71 8.45 -7.77
C ALA A 14 -6.49 8.28 -6.85
N THR A 15 -5.31 8.08 -7.44
CA THR A 15 -4.05 7.96 -6.69
C THR A 15 -3.74 9.24 -5.92
N GLU A 16 -3.81 10.41 -6.56
CA GLU A 16 -3.57 11.69 -5.87
C GLU A 16 -4.58 11.94 -4.76
N ARG A 17 -5.87 11.67 -5.03
CA ARG A 17 -6.93 11.84 -4.03
C ARG A 17 -6.71 10.97 -2.80
N ILE A 18 -6.38 9.69 -3.00
CA ILE A 18 -6.13 8.76 -1.90
C ILE A 18 -4.86 9.15 -1.15
N ALA A 19 -3.76 9.46 -1.84
CA ALA A 19 -2.51 9.85 -1.21
C ALA A 19 -2.64 11.15 -0.40
N ALA A 20 -3.36 12.15 -0.90
CA ALA A 20 -3.66 13.39 -0.18
C ALA A 20 -4.48 13.11 1.09
N THR A 21 -5.49 12.24 0.99
CA THR A 21 -6.34 11.84 2.12
C THR A 21 -5.52 11.11 3.18
N LEU A 22 -4.67 10.16 2.79
CA LEU A 22 -3.78 9.43 3.70
C LEU A 22 -2.83 10.39 4.43
N ARG A 23 -2.22 11.33 3.72
CA ARG A 23 -1.32 12.33 4.31
C ARG A 23 -2.03 13.21 5.34
N GLN A 24 -3.24 13.68 5.04
CA GLN A 24 -4.07 14.47 5.96
C GLN A 24 -4.43 13.64 7.21
N GLN A 25 -4.94 12.43 7.01
CA GLN A 25 -5.37 11.57 8.10
C GLN A 25 -4.21 11.19 9.02
N VAL A 26 -3.05 10.82 8.46
CA VAL A 26 -1.87 10.43 9.22
C VAL A 26 -1.26 11.63 9.95
N GLY A 27 -0.99 12.72 9.24
CA GLY A 27 -0.24 13.86 9.77
C GLY A 27 -1.05 14.77 10.71
N GLU A 28 -2.31 15.04 10.36
CA GLU A 28 -3.10 16.07 11.03
C GLU A 28 -4.18 15.49 11.94
N THR A 29 -4.98 14.56 11.42
CA THR A 29 -6.14 14.01 12.15
C THR A 29 -5.69 13.04 13.25
N LEU A 30 -4.87 12.05 12.90
CA LEU A 30 -4.42 11.00 13.82
C LEU A 30 -3.08 11.33 14.49
N ARG A 31 -2.35 12.32 13.96
CA ARG A 31 -1.03 12.77 14.45
C ARG A 31 -0.04 11.61 14.63
N ARG A 32 0.05 10.75 13.61
CA ARG A 32 0.97 9.62 13.54
C ARG A 32 2.15 9.95 12.64
N ARG A 33 3.23 9.18 12.80
CA ARG A 33 4.51 9.41 12.10
C ARG A 33 4.67 8.57 10.83
N GLY A 34 3.69 7.73 10.49
CA GLY A 34 3.82 6.76 9.42
C GLY A 34 2.72 5.71 9.43
N LEU A 35 2.88 4.74 8.54
CA LEU A 35 1.93 3.66 8.27
C LEU A 35 2.61 2.30 8.38
N VAL A 36 1.90 1.31 8.90
CA VAL A 36 2.28 -0.10 8.81
C VAL A 36 1.29 -0.77 7.87
N VAL A 37 1.77 -1.49 6.86
CA VAL A 37 0.94 -2.16 5.86
C VAL A 37 1.24 -3.64 5.89
N ALA A 38 0.22 -4.47 6.16
CA ALA A 38 0.34 -5.91 6.01
C ALA A 38 0.46 -6.25 4.51
N MET A 39 1.50 -6.99 4.13
CA MET A 39 1.82 -7.32 2.74
C MET A 39 1.74 -8.84 2.53
N SER A 40 0.76 -9.27 1.74
CA SER A 40 0.54 -10.69 1.44
C SER A 40 1.16 -11.14 0.12
N GLY A 41 1.71 -10.22 -0.68
CA GLY A 41 2.12 -10.47 -2.08
C GLY A 41 0.98 -10.29 -3.09
N GLY A 42 -0.26 -10.10 -2.61
CA GLY A 42 -1.42 -9.81 -3.45
C GLY A 42 -1.51 -8.33 -3.87
N ILE A 43 -2.20 -8.09 -4.99
CA ILE A 43 -2.30 -6.78 -5.63
C ILE A 43 -2.86 -5.68 -4.71
N ASP A 44 -3.86 -5.99 -3.89
CA ASP A 44 -4.51 -5.02 -3.02
C ASP A 44 -3.53 -4.45 -1.99
N SER A 45 -2.83 -5.33 -1.27
CA SER A 45 -1.83 -4.93 -0.29
C SER A 45 -0.65 -4.19 -0.92
N SER A 46 -0.26 -4.58 -2.13
CA SER A 46 0.80 -3.93 -2.91
C SER A 46 0.42 -2.52 -3.33
N VAL A 47 -0.83 -2.30 -3.77
CA VAL A 47 -1.35 -0.97 -4.08
C VAL A 47 -1.43 -0.11 -2.82
N CYS A 48 -1.90 -0.65 -1.70
CA CYS A 48 -1.93 0.05 -0.42
C CYS A 48 -0.53 0.51 0.02
N ALA A 49 0.48 -0.37 -0.08
CA ALA A 49 1.87 -0.03 0.25
C ALA A 49 2.43 1.09 -0.66
N ALA A 50 2.14 1.04 -1.95
CA ALA A 50 2.57 2.06 -2.90
C ALA A 50 1.90 3.43 -2.64
N LEU A 51 0.59 3.42 -2.36
CA LEU A 51 -0.16 4.62 -2.00
C LEU A 51 0.33 5.22 -0.69
N ALA A 52 0.64 4.38 0.31
CA ALA A 52 1.24 4.82 1.57
C ALA A 52 2.60 5.49 1.35
N ALA A 53 3.50 4.84 0.60
CA ALA A 53 4.82 5.39 0.29
C ALA A 53 4.71 6.71 -0.48
N ARG A 54 3.75 6.82 -1.40
CA ARG A 54 3.47 8.07 -2.12
C ARG A 54 2.89 9.18 -1.22
N ALA A 55 2.08 8.82 -0.23
CA ALA A 55 1.43 9.77 0.67
C ALA A 55 2.41 10.39 1.67
N VAL A 56 3.23 9.55 2.32
CA VAL A 56 4.06 9.97 3.48
C VAL A 56 5.56 9.81 3.25
N GLY A 57 5.98 9.31 2.10
CA GLY A 57 7.37 8.96 1.80
C GLY A 57 7.73 7.57 2.32
N PRO A 58 8.64 6.85 1.63
CA PRO A 58 8.94 5.45 1.96
C PRO A 58 9.57 5.27 3.34
N GLY A 59 10.33 6.26 3.84
CA GLY A 59 10.90 6.23 5.20
C GLY A 59 9.87 6.28 6.33
N HIS A 60 8.60 6.53 6.02
CA HIS A 60 7.49 6.57 6.96
C HIS A 60 6.53 5.38 6.79
N VAL A 61 6.93 4.35 6.04
CA VAL A 61 6.12 3.15 5.80
C VAL A 61 6.90 1.91 6.20
N PHE A 62 6.22 0.99 6.89
CA PHE A 62 6.74 -0.31 7.26
C PHE A 62 5.86 -1.43 6.69
N GLY A 63 6.42 -2.31 5.87
CA GLY A 63 5.76 -3.52 5.38
C GLY A 63 5.83 -4.64 6.41
N LEU A 64 4.71 -5.31 6.69
CA LEU A 64 4.65 -6.45 7.60
C LEU A 64 4.16 -7.68 6.86
N MET A 65 5.01 -8.69 6.75
CA MET A 65 4.67 -9.99 6.18
C MET A 65 4.28 -10.94 7.30
N LEU A 66 3.14 -11.61 7.15
CA LEU A 66 2.60 -12.54 8.14
C LEU A 66 2.35 -13.91 7.49
N PRO A 67 3.41 -14.65 7.10
CA PRO A 67 3.24 -15.94 6.48
C PRO A 67 2.64 -16.95 7.47
N GLU A 68 1.68 -17.73 6.98
CA GLU A 68 1.13 -18.89 7.68
C GLU A 68 1.67 -20.19 7.07
N ARG A 69 1.48 -21.31 7.78
CA ARG A 69 1.96 -22.64 7.35
C ARG A 69 1.47 -23.07 5.96
N GLU A 70 0.33 -22.54 5.51
CA GLU A 70 -0.28 -22.81 4.21
C GLU A 70 -0.01 -21.70 3.18
N SER A 71 0.79 -20.69 3.52
CA SER A 71 1.17 -19.64 2.60
C SER A 71 2.10 -20.16 1.50
N ASP A 72 1.80 -19.80 0.26
CA ASP A 72 2.70 -20.06 -0.87
C ASP A 72 4.01 -19.27 -0.69
N GLY A 73 5.15 -19.96 -0.87
CA GLY A 73 6.47 -19.33 -0.77
C GLY A 73 6.69 -18.21 -1.78
N GLN A 74 6.00 -18.25 -2.93
CA GLN A 74 6.08 -17.17 -3.92
C GLN A 74 5.45 -15.86 -3.41
N SER A 75 4.40 -15.94 -2.60
CA SER A 75 3.72 -14.78 -2.02
C SER A 75 4.66 -13.93 -1.14
N LEU A 76 5.50 -14.59 -0.34
CA LEU A 76 6.52 -13.91 0.47
C LEU A 76 7.59 -13.24 -0.42
N GLY A 77 8.02 -13.93 -1.49
CA GLY A 77 8.95 -13.37 -2.47
C GLY A 77 8.39 -12.13 -3.17
N LEU A 78 7.12 -12.16 -3.56
CA LEU A 78 6.43 -11.01 -4.16
C LEU A 78 6.31 -9.84 -3.20
N ALA A 79 5.91 -10.10 -1.95
CA ALA A 79 5.79 -9.07 -0.91
C ALA A 79 7.14 -8.38 -0.63
N THR A 80 8.19 -9.18 -0.39
CA THR A 80 9.54 -8.67 -0.10
C THR A 80 10.12 -7.91 -1.30
N GLY A 81 10.02 -8.45 -2.52
CA GLY A 81 10.48 -7.78 -3.72
C GLY A 81 9.76 -6.46 -3.98
N TRP A 82 8.45 -6.38 -3.68
CA TRP A 82 7.70 -5.14 -3.81
C TRP A 82 8.08 -4.11 -2.75
N ALA A 83 8.28 -4.53 -1.49
CA ALA A 83 8.75 -3.64 -0.44
C ALA A 83 10.13 -3.03 -0.79
N GLN A 84 11.04 -3.84 -1.35
CA GLN A 84 12.33 -3.37 -1.84
C GLN A 84 12.18 -2.36 -2.99
N ALA A 85 11.33 -2.64 -3.98
CA ALA A 85 11.09 -1.74 -5.10
C ALA A 85 10.53 -0.37 -4.67
N LEU A 86 9.72 -0.35 -3.61
CA LEU A 86 9.18 0.88 -3.01
C LEU A 86 10.18 1.59 -2.08
N GLY A 87 11.29 0.94 -1.69
CA GLY A 87 12.26 1.48 -0.75
C GLY A 87 11.77 1.58 0.69
N ILE A 88 10.79 0.75 1.08
CA ILE A 88 10.23 0.74 2.44
C ILE A 88 10.93 -0.32 3.31
N ALA A 89 11.02 -0.07 4.62
CA ALA A 89 11.48 -1.09 5.57
C ALA A 89 10.41 -2.18 5.73
N TYR A 90 10.82 -3.42 5.99
CA TYR A 90 9.89 -4.52 6.18
C TYR A 90 10.43 -5.62 7.10
N ALA A 91 9.52 -6.43 7.64
CA ALA A 91 9.80 -7.67 8.37
C ALA A 91 8.80 -8.76 8.01
#